data_AF-A0A6B3F7J3-F1
#
_entry.id   AF-A0A6B3F7J3-F1
#
_cell.length_a   1.000
_cell.length_b   1.000
_cell.length_c   1.000
_cell.angle_alpha   90.00
_cell.angle_beta   90.00
_cell.angle_gamma   90.00
#
_symmetry.space_group_name_H-M   'P 1'
#
loop_
_entity.id
_entity.type
_entity.pdbx_description
1 polymer ?
#
loop_
_entity_poly.entity_id
_entity_poly.type
_entity_poly.pdbx_seq_one_letter_code
_entity_poly.pdbx_strand_id
1 'polypeptide(L)' 'MSFRAIRVTEDEQGRHAAVETLEDERLPPGEVTVDIEYSTVNYKDGLALAGKGIVRTFP' A
#
# COMPACT_ATOMS: atom_id res chain seq x y z
N MET A 1 -16.93 -2.30 2.59
CA MET A 1 -16.62 -3.48 1.75
C MET A 1 -15.13 -3.77 1.89
N SER A 2 -14.58 -4.76 1.19
CA SER A 2 -13.15 -5.07 1.27
C SER A 2 -12.49 -5.16 -0.10
N PHE A 3 -11.20 -4.84 -0.14
CA PHE A 3 -10.36 -4.82 -1.35
C PHE A 3 -8.99 -5.42 -1.06
N ARG A 4 -8.29 -5.87 -2.10
CA ARG A 4 -6.90 -6.36 -1.96
C ARG A 4 -5.91 -5.24 -2.25
N ALA A 5 -4.85 -5.17 -1.45
CA ALA A 5 -3.79 -4.18 -1.61
C ALA A 5 -2.41 -4.80 -1.38
N ILE A 6 -1.40 -4.24 -2.04
CA ILE A 6 0.00 -4.45 -1.63
C ILE A 6 0.29 -3.40 -0.55
N ARG A 7 0.50 -3.84 0.69
CA ARG A 7 0.71 -2.96 1.83
C ARG A 7 2.12 -3.13 2.37
N VAL A 8 2.75 -2.00 2.70
CA VAL A 8 4.01 -1.96 3.44
C VAL A 8 3.73 -1.54 4.87
N THR A 9 4.19 -2.32 5.83
CA THR A 9 4.12 -2.05 7.27
C THR A 9 5.52 -1.97 7.86
N GLU A 10 5.65 -1.32 9.02
CA GLU A 10 6.89 -1.27 9.79
C GLU A 10 6.58 -1.67 11.24
N ASP A 11 7.31 -2.65 11.75
CA ASP A 11 7.22 -3.12 13.14
C ASP A 11 8.62 -3.34 13.75
N GLU A 12 8.71 -3.96 14.92
CA GLU A 12 9.98 -4.23 15.62
C GLU A 12 10.97 -5.09 14.82
N GLN A 13 10.49 -5.88 13.86
CA GLN A 13 11.29 -6.75 12.98
C GLN A 13 11.69 -6.05 11.67
N GLY A 14 11.19 -4.82 11.45
CA GLY A 14 11.52 -3.98 10.32
C GLY A 14 10.34 -3.78 9.37
N ARG A 15 10.66 -3.56 8.09
CA ARG A 15 9.65 -3.28 7.06
C ARG A 15 9.24 -4.54 6.32
N HIS A 16 7.94 -4.70 6.15
CA HIS A 16 7.35 -5.88 5.51
C HIS A 16 6.38 -5.45 4.42
N ALA A 17 6.40 -6.15 3.28
CA ALA A 17 5.47 -5.94 2.19
C ALA A 17 4.66 -7.21 1.93
N ALA A 18 3.34 -7.10 1.91
CA ALA A 18 2.44 -8.23 1.70
C ALA A 18 1.20 -7.83 0.88
N VAL A 19 0.59 -8.82 0.23
CA VAL A 19 -0.77 -8.67 -0.30
C VAL A 19 -1.74 -8.94 0.85
N GLU A 20 -2.57 -7.96 1.19
CA GLU A 20 -3.54 -8.03 2.27
C GLU A 20 -4.94 -7.71 1.74
N THR A 21 -5.97 -8.25 2.39
CA THR A 21 -7.35 -7.78 2.24
C THR A 21 -7.58 -6.69 3.28
N LEU A 22 -8.02 -5.52 2.85
CA LEU A 22 -8.31 -4.36 3.68
C LEU A 22 -9.79 -4.00 3.55
N GLU A 23 -10.36 -3.46 4.62
CA GLU A 23 -11.71 -2.90 4.60
C GLU A 23 -11.68 -1.43 4.14
N ASP A 24 -12.77 -0.97 3.50
CA ASP A 24 -12.89 0.39 2.95
C ASP A 24 -12.66 1.49 4.00
N GLU A 25 -12.89 1.24 5.29
CA GLU A 25 -12.63 2.20 6.37
C GLU A 25 -11.13 2.51 6.54
N ARG A 26 -10.24 1.74 5.92
CA ARG A 26 -8.80 2.02 5.83
C ARG A 26 -8.46 3.02 4.73
N LEU A 27 -9.37 3.30 3.79
CA LEU A 27 -9.12 4.28 2.75
C LEU A 27 -9.01 5.68 3.37
N PRO A 28 -8.09 6.54 2.87
CA PRO A 28 -8.04 7.92 3.29
C PRO A 28 -9.35 8.65 2.95
N PRO A 29 -9.69 9.73 3.68
CA PRO A 29 -10.88 10.50 3.37
C PRO A 29 -10.79 11.09 1.95
N GLY A 30 -11.90 11.04 1.22
CA GLY A 30 -11.99 11.53 -0.16
C GLY A 30 -13.44 11.54 -0.66
N GLU A 31 -13.67 12.22 -1.78
CA GLU A 31 -15.01 12.37 -2.37
C GLU A 31 -15.36 11.27 -3.37
N VAL A 32 -14.35 10.57 -3.89
CA VAL A 32 -14.49 9.57 -4.95
C VAL A 32 -13.72 8.31 -4.58
N THR A 33 -14.39 7.17 -4.70
CA THR A 33 -13.79 5.84 -4.60
C THR A 33 -13.76 5.21 -5.98
N VAL A 34 -12.62 4.62 -6.36
CA VAL A 34 -12.43 3.95 -7.65
C VAL A 34 -12.09 2.49 -7.40
N ASP A 35 -12.84 1.59 -8.04
CA ASP A 35 -12.51 0.17 -8.08
C ASP A 35 -11.49 -0.08 -9.20
N ILE A 36 -10.29 -0.54 -8.85
CA ILE A 36 -9.14 -0.63 -9.75
C ILE A 36 -9.03 -2.04 -10.32
N GLU A 37 -9.34 -2.21 -11.60
CA GLU A 37 -9.16 -3.50 -12.29
C GLU A 37 -7.69 -3.74 -12.72
N TYR A 38 -6.98 -2.67 -13.12
CA TYR A 38 -5.63 -2.76 -13.66
C TYR A 38 -4.75 -1.62 -13.15
N SER A 39 -3.49 -1.95 -12.88
CA SER A 39 -2.44 -1.00 -12.52
C SER A 39 -1.11 -1.41 -13.17
N THR A 40 -0.12 -0.52 -13.10
CA THR A 40 1.23 -0.74 -13.61
C THR A 40 2.23 -0.77 -12.47
N VAL A 41 3.41 -1.32 -12.72
CA VAL A 41 4.53 -1.30 -11.79
C VAL A 41 5.63 -0.40 -12.33
N ASN A 42 6.03 0.57 -11.53
CA ASN A 42 7.12 1.49 -11.81
C ASN A 42 8.35 1.13 -10.98
N TYR A 43 9.52 1.63 -11.39
CA TYR A 43 10.76 1.43 -10.63
C TYR A 43 10.67 1.97 -9.20
N LYS A 44 9.97 3.09 -9.01
CA LYS A 44 9.75 3.70 -7.68
C LYS A 44 8.93 2.81 -6.73
N ASP A 45 8.07 1.96 -7.27
CA ASP A 45 7.26 1.04 -6.47
C ASP A 45 8.15 -0.06 -5.91
N GLY A 46 9.09 -0.58 -6.72
CA GLY A 46 10.13 -1.50 -6.26
C GLY A 46 11.04 -0.88 -5.18
N LEU A 47 11.40 0.40 -5.31
CA LEU A 47 12.16 1.11 -4.27
C LEU A 47 11.38 1.18 -2.95
N ALA A 48 10.10 1.55 -3.02
CA ALA A 48 9.21 1.61 -1.85
C ALA A 48 9.10 0.25 -1.15
N LEU A 49 8.86 -0.83 -1.90
CA LEU A 49 8.74 -2.19 -1.36
C LEU A 49 10.05 -2.73 -0.78
N ALA A 50 11.19 -2.34 -1.35
CA ALA A 50 12.52 -2.67 -0.83
C ALA A 50 12.94 -1.79 0.36
N GLY A 51 12.06 -0.93 0.87
CA GLY A 51 12.33 -0.04 1.99
C GLY A 51 13.32 1.09 1.68
N LYS A 52 13.53 1.43 0.41
CA LYS A 52 14.47 2.46 -0.06
C LYS A 52 13.73 3.71 -0.58
N GLY A 53 14.23 4.89 -0.23
CA GLY A 53 13.83 6.13 -0.90
C GLY A 53 12.45 6.68 -0.49
N ILE A 54 11.45 6.55 -1.38
CA ILE A 54 10.35 7.52 -1.51
C ILE A 54 9.30 7.52 -0.37
N VAL A 55 9.17 6.42 0.37
CA VAL A 55 8.16 6.27 1.42
C VAL A 55 8.69 6.86 2.73
N ARG A 56 7.91 7.78 3.32
CA ARG A 56 8.28 8.50 4.54
C ARG A 56 7.41 8.18 5.74
N THR A 57 6.23 7.63 5.51
CA THR A 57 5.23 7.33 6.54
C THR A 57 4.73 5.92 6.30
N PHE A 58 4.67 5.12 7.38
CA PHE A 58 4.11 3.78 7.38
C PHE A 58 2.89 3.78 8.32
N PRO A 59 1.79 3.12 7.93
CA PRO A 59 0.63 2.93 8.80
C PRO A 59 0.88 1.87 9.87
#